data_AF-A0A961IR59-F1
#
_entry.id   AF-A0A961IR59-F1
#
_cell.length_a   1.000
_cell.length_b   1.000
_cell.length_c   1.000
_cell.angle_alpha   90.00
_cell.angle_beta   90.00
_cell.angle_gamma   90.00
#
_symmetry.space_group_name_H-M   'P 1'
#
loop_
_entity.id
_entity.type
_entity.pdbx_description
1 polymer ?
#
loop_
_entity_poly.entity_id
_entity_poly.type
_entity_poly.pdbx_seq_one_letter_code
_entity_poly.pdbx_strand_id
1 'polypeptide(L)'
;MPKKPAPFRARNWTEADIPALMECQSAAYADYEEPHYDSRIFELQLAAFPEGQFLVEEVATGRVVGYACAIIVAIDDDLPWFTWSEITGDGTFKTHDPSGDTLYGADIAVHPDFRGQGVAALLYRERKRILQRYNLRRMVAHGRIPGYRAVAGKMTPDEYIKRVRDGELKDLALNAHLKAGYTVRRVFQDYVQDPASLDFSTLIEYENPRFNPDKRRVAVQPLRRPVRRIRVCLAQFYMRRVNSWAEFEQNIDFFVDTADIYHCHFLVFPELFTAQLFSLVAPDLPDREAIREVAAMTDQYIELFRDRAMKNSLYIIGGSQPVLRDGILYNTAHLFTPGGKVFTQDKLHITPSERRVWDIQPGDKVQLFDTPLGRIGIQICYDVEFPELARIMAMAGAEVLFVPFSTDEKKAYYRVRHSAQARAVENYMYVVIAGNVGNLPSVRSYLINYAESAILTPSDFSYPVGGVQAEADPNVETVVIGDLDLSSLTQQRDLASVQPLMDRRIDLYDVKARQPIQIVRVD
;
A
#
# COMPACT_ATOMS: atom_id res chain seq x y z
N MET A 1 -2.01 63.06 -3.32
CA MET A 1 -2.72 62.52 -2.14
C MET A 1 -2.03 61.23 -1.70
N PRO A 2 -1.63 61.08 -0.43
CA PRO A 2 -1.13 59.79 0.04
C PRO A 2 -2.25 58.74 -0.08
N LYS A 3 -1.96 57.59 -0.70
CA LYS A 3 -2.90 56.46 -0.77
C LYS A 3 -3.29 56.09 0.67
N LYS A 4 -4.60 56.10 0.98
CA LYS A 4 -5.10 55.50 2.24
C LYS A 4 -4.49 54.09 2.38
N PRO A 5 -4.00 53.70 3.57
CA PRO A 5 -3.51 52.35 3.78
C PRO A 5 -4.61 51.34 3.43
N ALA A 6 -4.23 50.22 2.83
CA ALA A 6 -5.19 49.18 2.48
C ALA A 6 -5.90 48.70 3.77
N PRO A 7 -7.23 48.58 3.79
CA PRO A 7 -7.97 48.23 5.01
C PRO A 7 -7.67 46.81 5.52
N PHE A 8 -7.13 45.95 4.65
CA PHE A 8 -6.84 44.55 4.93
C PHE A 8 -5.39 44.20 4.61
N ARG A 9 -4.82 43.29 5.41
CA ARG A 9 -3.47 42.75 5.23
C ARG A 9 -3.55 41.23 5.12
N ALA A 10 -2.86 40.67 4.12
CA ALA A 10 -2.66 39.23 4.00
C ALA A 10 -1.30 38.85 4.60
N ARG A 11 -1.24 37.73 5.31
CA ARG A 11 -0.01 37.11 5.83
C ARG A 11 -0.21 35.61 6.00
N ASN A 12 0.89 34.87 6.14
CA ASN A 12 0.81 33.50 6.64
C ASN A 12 0.30 33.50 8.09
N TRP A 13 -0.52 32.52 8.43
CA TRP A 13 -1.03 32.36 9.80
C TRP A 13 -0.11 31.45 10.62
N THR A 14 -0.27 31.55 11.94
CA THR A 14 0.53 30.83 12.95
C THR A 14 -0.41 30.03 13.86
N GLU A 15 0.12 29.15 14.70
CA GLU A 15 -0.68 28.38 15.67
C GLU A 15 -1.59 29.28 16.53
N ALA A 16 -1.14 30.49 16.88
CA ALA A 16 -1.92 31.45 17.67
C ALA A 16 -3.19 31.97 16.95
N ASP A 17 -3.25 31.84 15.62
CA ASP A 17 -4.37 32.32 14.82
C ASP A 17 -5.49 31.28 14.69
N ILE A 18 -5.25 30.00 15.05
CA ILE A 18 -6.18 28.88 14.83
C ILE A 18 -7.59 29.16 15.39
N PRO A 19 -7.77 29.69 16.61
CA PRO A 19 -9.11 30.01 17.11
C PRO A 19 -9.88 31.01 16.23
N ALA A 20 -9.17 32.01 15.67
CA ALA A 20 -9.77 33.00 14.78
C ALA A 20 -10.06 32.45 13.37
N LEU A 21 -9.27 31.48 12.90
CA LEU A 21 -9.56 30.73 11.68
C LEU A 21 -10.85 29.91 11.82
N MET A 22 -11.00 29.21 12.95
CA MET A 22 -12.20 28.44 13.26
C MET A 22 -13.45 29.34 13.32
N GLU A 23 -13.37 30.51 13.96
CA GLU A 23 -14.48 31.48 13.97
C GLU A 23 -14.84 31.92 12.54
N CYS A 24 -13.84 32.26 11.73
CA CYS A 24 -14.04 32.68 10.35
C CYS A 24 -14.65 31.57 9.48
N GLN A 25 -14.22 30.31 9.66
CA GLN A 25 -14.74 29.13 8.96
C GLN A 25 -16.21 28.90 9.32
N SER A 26 -16.53 28.84 10.61
CA SER A 26 -17.91 28.62 11.08
C SER A 26 -18.86 29.72 10.57
N ALA A 27 -18.40 30.96 10.51
CA ALA A 27 -19.19 32.06 9.93
C ALA A 27 -19.34 31.92 8.40
N ALA A 28 -18.29 31.48 7.69
CA ALA A 28 -18.31 31.36 6.24
C ALA A 28 -19.15 30.17 5.74
N TYR A 29 -19.15 29.06 6.49
CA TYR A 29 -19.81 27.78 6.20
C TYR A 29 -20.90 27.45 7.23
N ALA A 30 -21.74 28.43 7.55
CA ALA A 30 -22.83 28.29 8.53
C ALA A 30 -23.90 27.25 8.13
N ASP A 31 -23.86 26.76 6.89
CA ASP A 31 -24.72 25.72 6.33
C ASP A 31 -24.22 24.29 6.58
N TYR A 32 -23.02 24.12 7.15
CA TYR A 32 -22.48 22.80 7.50
C TYR A 32 -22.94 22.41 8.91
N GLU A 33 -23.29 21.12 9.10
CA GLU A 33 -23.70 20.59 10.41
C GLU A 33 -22.53 20.52 11.40
N GLU A 34 -21.33 20.23 10.89
CA GLU A 34 -20.08 20.18 11.66
C GLU A 34 -19.04 21.14 11.07
N PRO A 35 -18.07 21.63 11.88
CA PRO A 35 -16.97 22.44 11.38
C PRO A 35 -16.20 21.69 10.28
N HIS A 36 -15.93 22.36 9.15
CA HIS A 36 -15.17 21.77 8.05
C HIS A 36 -13.78 21.28 8.50
N TYR A 37 -13.08 22.09 9.31
CA TYR A 37 -11.85 21.72 10.01
C TYR A 37 -11.95 22.03 11.51
N ASP A 38 -11.35 21.16 12.31
CA ASP A 38 -11.09 21.39 13.73
C ASP A 38 -9.67 21.96 13.96
N SER A 39 -9.35 22.25 15.22
CA SER A 39 -8.03 22.78 15.60
C SER A 39 -6.88 21.84 15.19
N ARG A 40 -7.10 20.52 15.31
CA ARG A 40 -6.09 19.50 15.03
C ARG A 40 -5.75 19.48 13.54
N ILE A 41 -6.75 19.60 12.68
CA ILE A 41 -6.55 19.68 11.24
C ILE A 41 -5.77 20.94 10.86
N PHE A 42 -6.11 22.11 11.41
CA PHE A 42 -5.32 23.33 11.15
C PHE A 42 -3.85 23.18 11.61
N GLU A 43 -3.58 22.58 12.77
CA GLU A 43 -2.19 22.30 13.20
C GLU A 43 -1.43 21.44 12.17
N LEU A 44 -2.07 20.38 11.66
CA LEU A 44 -1.48 19.48 10.67
C LEU A 44 -1.25 20.19 9.32
N GLN A 45 -2.20 21.01 8.88
CA GLN A 45 -2.06 21.82 7.65
C GLN A 45 -0.90 22.80 7.76
N LEU A 46 -0.73 23.46 8.91
CA LEU A 46 0.38 24.37 9.16
C LEU A 46 1.71 23.64 9.12
N ALA A 47 1.80 22.50 9.81
CA ALA A 47 3.02 21.70 9.86
C ALA A 47 3.42 21.15 8.49
N ALA A 48 2.44 20.78 7.66
CA ALA A 48 2.68 20.21 6.33
C ALA A 48 3.21 21.24 5.33
N PHE A 49 2.60 22.43 5.25
CA PHE A 49 3.04 23.45 4.30
C PHE A 49 2.77 24.89 4.80
N PRO A 50 3.62 25.42 5.70
CA PRO A 50 3.40 26.73 6.32
C PRO A 50 3.21 27.87 5.31
N GLU A 51 3.99 27.87 4.22
CA GLU A 51 3.93 28.91 3.21
C GLU A 51 2.64 28.91 2.40
N GLY A 52 1.92 27.79 2.34
CA GLY A 52 0.64 27.65 1.64
C GLY A 52 -0.57 28.11 2.43
N GLN A 53 -0.38 28.49 3.70
CA GLN A 53 -1.49 28.81 4.59
C GLN A 53 -1.55 30.31 4.88
N PHE A 54 -2.64 30.96 4.51
CA PHE A 54 -2.79 32.42 4.55
C PHE A 54 -4.03 32.84 5.31
N LEU A 55 -3.94 33.95 6.01
CA LEU A 55 -5.08 34.69 6.51
C LEU A 55 -5.09 36.12 5.95
N VAL A 56 -6.26 36.73 6.00
CA VAL A 56 -6.45 38.17 5.82
C VAL A 56 -7.04 38.72 7.12
N GLU A 57 -6.41 39.76 7.63
CA GLU A 57 -6.86 40.47 8.82
C GLU A 57 -7.16 41.94 8.52
N GLU A 58 -8.09 42.53 9.26
CA GLU A 58 -8.32 43.97 9.24
C GLU A 58 -7.17 44.71 9.94
N VAL A 59 -6.60 45.73 9.29
CA VAL A 59 -5.43 46.43 9.82
C VAL A 59 -5.75 47.22 11.10
N ALA A 60 -6.98 47.69 11.24
CA ALA A 60 -7.40 48.50 12.38
C ALA A 60 -7.63 47.69 13.67
N THR A 61 -8.11 46.45 13.54
CA THR A 61 -8.56 45.63 14.68
C THR A 61 -7.74 44.36 14.89
N GLY A 62 -7.00 43.91 13.87
CA GLY A 62 -6.34 42.61 13.87
C GLY A 62 -7.30 41.42 13.69
N ARG A 63 -8.59 41.67 13.48
CA ARG A 63 -9.59 40.61 13.29
C ARG A 63 -9.31 39.83 12.01
N VAL A 64 -9.28 38.51 12.09
CA VAL A 64 -9.23 37.62 10.92
C VAL A 64 -10.58 37.65 10.19
N VAL A 65 -10.55 37.99 8.90
CA VAL A 65 -11.76 38.19 8.06
C VAL A 65 -11.80 37.23 6.86
N GLY A 66 -10.77 36.42 6.68
CA GLY A 66 -10.72 35.35 5.68
C GLY A 66 -9.43 34.55 5.77
N TYR A 67 -9.44 33.34 5.22
CA TYR A 67 -8.26 32.48 5.13
C TYR A 67 -8.28 31.64 3.87
N ALA A 68 -7.11 31.11 3.50
CA ALA A 68 -6.98 30.14 2.42
C ALA A 68 -5.87 29.14 2.76
N CYS A 69 -6.15 27.87 2.48
CA CYS A 69 -5.23 26.77 2.65
C CYS A 69 -4.92 26.18 1.28
N ALA A 70 -3.65 25.86 1.02
CA ALA A 70 -3.22 25.25 -0.24
C ALA A 70 -2.07 24.28 0.03
N ILE A 71 -1.89 23.33 -0.89
CA ILE A 71 -0.76 22.39 -0.90
C ILE A 71 -0.22 22.25 -2.31
N ILE A 72 1.08 22.00 -2.43
CA ILE A 72 1.66 21.54 -3.70
C ILE A 72 1.43 20.03 -3.80
N VAL A 73 1.00 19.56 -4.97
CA VAL A 73 0.73 18.15 -5.29
C VAL A 73 1.17 17.84 -6.72
N ALA A 74 1.42 16.56 -7.00
CA ALA A 74 1.55 16.05 -8.35
C ALA A 74 0.20 15.51 -8.81
N ILE A 75 -0.38 16.14 -9.85
CA ILE A 75 -1.61 15.66 -10.49
C ILE A 75 -1.22 15.12 -11.86
N ASP A 76 -1.38 13.81 -12.04
CA ASP A 76 -1.26 13.16 -13.33
C ASP A 76 -2.44 13.57 -14.22
N ASP A 77 -2.15 14.04 -15.43
CA ASP A 77 -3.18 14.48 -16.38
C ASP A 77 -3.94 13.29 -17.00
N ASP A 78 -3.38 12.08 -16.94
CA ASP A 78 -3.92 10.87 -17.56
C ASP A 78 -4.69 9.96 -16.58
N LEU A 79 -4.72 10.28 -15.27
CA LEU A 79 -5.43 9.51 -14.25
C LEU A 79 -6.87 9.99 -14.01
N PRO A 80 -7.77 9.11 -13.53
CA PRO A 80 -9.07 9.53 -13.03
C PRO A 80 -8.92 10.54 -11.89
N TRP A 81 -9.91 11.41 -11.77
CA TRP A 81 -9.86 12.55 -10.87
C TRP A 81 -9.95 12.11 -9.40
N PHE A 82 -9.08 12.66 -8.55
CA PHE A 82 -9.01 12.35 -7.12
C PHE A 82 -10.21 12.92 -6.35
N THR A 83 -10.64 12.25 -5.29
CA THR A 83 -11.56 12.78 -4.27
C THR A 83 -10.86 13.83 -3.39
N TRP A 84 -11.63 14.59 -2.61
CA TRP A 84 -11.07 15.54 -1.65
C TRP A 84 -10.19 14.87 -0.59
N SER A 85 -10.62 13.71 -0.08
CA SER A 85 -9.87 12.92 0.91
C SER A 85 -8.53 12.45 0.33
N GLU A 86 -8.50 11.94 -0.90
CA GLU A 86 -7.28 11.45 -1.53
C GLU A 86 -6.27 12.58 -1.81
N ILE A 87 -6.72 13.73 -2.32
CA ILE A 87 -5.79 14.80 -2.70
C ILE A 87 -5.28 15.59 -1.50
N THR A 88 -6.09 15.76 -0.45
CA THR A 88 -5.70 16.51 0.76
C THR A 88 -5.19 15.61 1.89
N GLY A 89 -5.42 14.30 1.77
CA GLY A 89 -5.18 13.35 2.83
C GLY A 89 -6.10 13.57 4.03
N ASP A 90 -7.40 13.57 3.80
CA ASP A 90 -8.44 13.84 4.81
C ASP A 90 -8.29 15.22 5.48
N GLY A 91 -7.90 16.24 4.70
CA GLY A 91 -7.66 17.60 5.20
C GLY A 91 -6.36 17.80 5.97
N THR A 92 -5.63 16.73 6.31
CA THR A 92 -4.38 16.78 7.10
C THR A 92 -3.16 17.30 6.32
N PHE A 93 -3.25 17.32 4.99
CA PHE A 93 -2.19 17.68 4.05
C PHE A 93 -0.98 16.74 4.05
N LYS A 94 -1.15 15.48 4.50
CA LYS A 94 -0.12 14.41 4.39
C LYS A 94 0.34 14.14 2.94
N THR A 95 -0.41 14.63 1.96
CA THR A 95 -0.15 14.51 0.51
C THR A 95 0.64 15.69 -0.05
N HIS A 96 0.98 16.69 0.77
CA HIS A 96 1.80 17.81 0.31
C HIS A 96 3.13 17.30 -0.24
N ASP A 97 3.42 17.68 -1.47
CA ASP A 97 4.63 17.31 -2.20
C ASP A 97 5.27 18.57 -2.79
N PRO A 98 6.38 19.08 -2.20
CA PRO A 98 7.14 20.22 -2.76
C PRO A 98 7.64 20.01 -4.19
N SER A 99 7.73 18.76 -4.65
CA SER A 99 8.15 18.39 -6.01
C SER A 99 7.00 18.30 -7.01
N GLY A 100 5.76 18.42 -6.54
CA GLY A 100 4.56 18.51 -7.38
C GLY A 100 4.54 19.77 -8.24
N ASP A 101 3.90 19.72 -9.39
CA ASP A 101 3.84 20.84 -10.35
C ASP A 101 2.56 21.67 -10.23
N THR A 102 1.64 21.28 -9.35
CA THR A 102 0.31 21.86 -9.23
C THR A 102 0.08 22.37 -7.81
N LEU A 103 -0.38 23.61 -7.68
CA LEU A 103 -0.87 24.15 -6.41
C LEU A 103 -2.35 23.76 -6.26
N TYR A 104 -2.67 22.88 -5.34
CA TYR A 104 -4.04 22.54 -5.02
C TYR A 104 -4.60 23.49 -3.95
N GLY A 105 -5.68 24.21 -4.30
CA GLY A 105 -6.39 25.11 -3.38
C GLY A 105 -7.41 24.34 -2.56
N ALA A 106 -7.00 23.83 -1.40
CA ALA A 106 -7.80 22.94 -0.56
C ALA A 106 -9.02 23.62 0.09
N ASP A 107 -8.86 24.86 0.58
CA ASP A 107 -9.98 25.61 1.19
C ASP A 107 -9.78 27.12 1.09
N ILE A 108 -10.87 27.88 0.97
CA ILE A 108 -10.86 29.35 0.96
C ILE A 108 -12.15 29.92 1.54
N ALA A 109 -12.04 30.64 2.65
CA ALA A 109 -13.17 31.22 3.34
C ALA A 109 -13.04 32.74 3.50
N VAL A 110 -14.17 33.44 3.42
CA VAL A 110 -14.29 34.86 3.73
C VAL A 110 -15.53 35.06 4.61
N HIS A 111 -15.31 35.71 5.74
CA HIS A 111 -16.37 36.03 6.70
C HIS A 111 -17.50 36.82 6.00
N PRO A 112 -18.79 36.47 6.22
CA PRO A 112 -19.93 37.07 5.50
C PRO A 112 -19.92 38.60 5.41
N ASP A 113 -19.68 39.28 6.53
CA ASP A 113 -19.65 40.76 6.62
C ASP A 113 -18.58 41.43 5.74
N PHE A 114 -17.55 40.68 5.34
CA PHE A 114 -16.40 41.21 4.60
C PHE A 114 -16.40 40.77 3.12
N ARG A 115 -17.44 40.05 2.68
CA ARG A 115 -17.62 39.65 1.28
C ARG A 115 -17.80 40.88 0.39
N GLY A 116 -17.23 40.85 -0.81
CA GLY A 116 -17.28 41.98 -1.75
C GLY A 116 -16.32 43.13 -1.45
N GLN A 117 -15.57 43.09 -0.35
CA GLN A 117 -14.63 44.15 0.05
C GLN A 117 -13.17 43.91 -0.40
N GLY A 118 -12.95 42.89 -1.26
CA GLY A 118 -11.63 42.58 -1.83
C GLY A 118 -10.79 41.55 -1.04
N VAL A 119 -11.29 41.01 0.08
CA VAL A 119 -10.60 39.98 0.89
C VAL A 119 -10.21 38.74 0.07
N ALA A 120 -11.14 38.16 -0.68
CA ALA A 120 -10.87 37.00 -1.54
C ALA A 120 -9.77 37.29 -2.58
N ALA A 121 -9.73 38.51 -3.13
CA ALA A 121 -8.71 38.89 -4.10
C ALA A 121 -7.29 38.92 -3.49
N LEU A 122 -7.17 39.28 -2.20
CA LEU A 122 -5.90 39.20 -1.47
C LEU A 122 -5.47 37.74 -1.28
N LEU A 123 -6.39 36.85 -0.89
CA LEU A 123 -6.11 35.41 -0.72
C LEU A 123 -5.65 34.76 -2.04
N TYR A 124 -6.34 35.04 -3.16
CA TYR A 124 -5.90 34.57 -4.47
C TYR A 124 -4.55 35.14 -4.91
N ARG A 125 -4.25 36.38 -4.53
CA ARG A 125 -2.94 36.98 -4.82
C ARG A 125 -1.82 36.23 -4.10
N GLU A 126 -2.00 35.85 -2.84
CA GLU A 126 -1.00 35.07 -2.10
C GLU A 126 -0.83 33.66 -2.68
N ARG A 127 -1.92 32.97 -3.06
CA ARG A 127 -1.82 31.69 -3.80
C ARG A 127 -1.05 31.83 -5.11
N LYS A 128 -1.33 32.86 -5.92
CA LYS A 128 -0.58 33.13 -7.16
C LYS A 128 0.89 33.45 -6.89
N ARG A 129 1.22 34.05 -5.75
CA ARG A 129 2.61 34.28 -5.33
C ARG A 129 3.34 32.96 -5.07
N ILE A 130 2.70 31.98 -4.44
CA ILE A 130 3.26 30.62 -4.29
C ILE A 130 3.45 29.95 -5.64
N LEU A 131 2.41 29.97 -6.48
CA LEU A 131 2.45 29.42 -7.83
C LEU A 131 3.68 29.92 -8.62
N GLN A 132 3.96 31.23 -8.54
CA GLN A 132 5.12 31.85 -9.18
C GLN A 132 6.44 31.53 -8.45
N ARG A 133 6.46 31.58 -7.12
CA ARG A 133 7.66 31.34 -6.30
C ARG A 133 8.23 29.95 -6.52
N TYR A 134 7.37 28.93 -6.57
CA TYR A 134 7.76 27.53 -6.78
C TYR A 134 7.79 27.12 -8.26
N ASN A 135 7.57 28.06 -9.18
CA ASN A 135 7.52 27.82 -10.62
C ASN A 135 6.60 26.63 -10.97
N LEU A 136 5.40 26.61 -10.40
CA LEU A 136 4.41 25.57 -10.60
C LEU A 136 3.69 25.79 -11.93
N ARG A 137 3.24 24.71 -12.58
CA ARG A 137 2.56 24.76 -13.89
C ARG A 137 1.19 25.42 -13.80
N ARG A 138 0.42 25.05 -12.77
CA ARG A 138 -0.98 25.46 -12.62
C ARG A 138 -1.43 25.42 -11.16
N MET A 139 -2.58 26.03 -10.90
CA MET A 139 -3.32 25.91 -9.65
C MET A 139 -4.68 25.30 -9.95
N VAL A 140 -5.09 24.34 -9.13
CA VAL A 140 -6.34 23.57 -9.30
C VAL A 140 -7.13 23.62 -7.99
N ALA A 141 -8.44 23.65 -8.06
CA ALA A 141 -9.31 23.53 -6.89
C ALA A 141 -10.69 23.00 -7.29
N HIS A 142 -11.50 22.65 -6.29
CA HIS A 142 -12.94 22.42 -6.45
C HIS A 142 -13.72 23.59 -5.87
N GLY A 143 -14.48 24.28 -6.71
CA GLY A 143 -15.33 25.37 -6.32
C GLY A 143 -16.76 24.90 -6.06
N ARG A 144 -17.30 25.25 -4.88
CA ARG A 144 -18.74 25.12 -4.57
C ARG A 144 -19.57 26.03 -5.49
N ILE A 145 -20.83 25.66 -5.72
CA ILE A 145 -21.84 26.43 -6.48
C ILE A 145 -23.13 26.62 -5.66
N PRO A 146 -23.05 27.28 -4.48
CA PRO A 146 -24.12 27.31 -3.49
C PRO A 146 -25.42 27.95 -3.99
N GLY A 147 -25.41 28.72 -5.09
CA GLY A 147 -26.63 29.25 -5.69
C GLY A 147 -27.41 28.23 -6.53
N TYR A 148 -26.85 27.05 -6.83
CA TYR A 148 -27.48 26.05 -7.69
C TYR A 148 -28.77 25.48 -7.09
N ARG A 149 -28.82 25.25 -5.77
CA ARG A 149 -30.00 24.70 -5.09
C ARG A 149 -31.29 25.48 -5.35
N ALA A 150 -31.22 26.79 -5.51
CA ALA A 150 -32.38 27.64 -5.77
C ALA A 150 -33.01 27.43 -7.16
N VAL A 151 -32.25 26.85 -8.10
CA VAL A 151 -32.66 26.61 -9.48
C VAL A 151 -32.62 25.13 -9.86
N ALA A 152 -32.30 24.25 -8.90
CA ALA A 152 -32.29 22.81 -9.10
C ALA A 152 -33.67 22.33 -9.59
N GLY A 153 -33.68 21.45 -10.59
CA GLY A 153 -34.89 20.99 -11.27
C GLY A 153 -35.40 21.91 -12.39
N LYS A 154 -34.84 23.12 -12.56
CA LYS A 154 -35.11 24.00 -13.72
C LYS A 154 -34.01 23.99 -14.78
N MET A 155 -32.78 23.62 -14.40
CA MET A 155 -31.61 23.52 -15.28
C MET A 155 -30.57 22.57 -14.68
N THR A 156 -29.70 22.01 -15.53
CA THR A 156 -28.58 21.17 -15.08
C THR A 156 -27.46 22.01 -14.44
N PRO A 157 -26.54 21.41 -13.68
CA PRO A 157 -25.37 22.12 -13.14
C PRO A 157 -24.52 22.77 -14.25
N ASP A 158 -24.31 22.08 -15.37
CA ASP A 158 -23.58 22.60 -16.53
C ASP A 158 -24.26 23.84 -17.14
N GLU A 159 -25.59 23.81 -17.28
CA GLU A 159 -26.36 24.96 -17.75
C GLU A 159 -26.27 26.13 -16.77
N TYR A 160 -26.34 25.85 -15.47
CA TYR A 160 -26.19 26.85 -14.41
C TYR A 160 -24.82 27.55 -14.49
N ILE A 161 -23.75 26.77 -14.56
CA ILE A 161 -22.36 27.27 -14.65
C ILE A 161 -22.18 28.11 -15.91
N LYS A 162 -22.71 27.65 -17.04
CA LYS A 162 -22.68 28.41 -18.30
C LYS A 162 -23.33 29.79 -18.13
N ARG A 163 -24.54 29.85 -17.56
CA ARG A 163 -25.25 31.11 -17.32
C ARG A 163 -24.54 32.03 -16.31
N VAL A 164 -23.89 31.47 -15.29
CA VAL A 164 -23.06 32.24 -14.36
C VAL A 164 -21.83 32.82 -15.06
N ARG A 165 -21.20 32.05 -15.95
CA ARG A 165 -20.05 32.51 -16.75
C ARG A 165 -20.43 33.60 -17.75
N ASP A 166 -21.60 33.45 -18.37
CA ASP A 166 -22.11 34.39 -19.38
C ASP A 166 -22.73 35.66 -18.74
N GLY A 167 -22.82 35.70 -17.40
CA GLY A 167 -23.26 36.87 -16.62
C GLY A 167 -24.77 36.98 -16.43
N GLU A 168 -25.53 35.97 -16.86
CA GLU A 168 -26.99 35.89 -16.72
C GLU A 168 -27.41 35.54 -15.28
N LEU A 169 -26.57 34.75 -14.59
CA LEU A 169 -26.76 34.37 -13.19
C LEU A 169 -25.56 34.80 -12.35
N LYS A 170 -25.77 34.88 -11.04
CA LYS A 170 -24.73 35.24 -10.07
C LYS A 170 -24.62 34.14 -9.01
N ASP A 171 -23.43 33.58 -8.88
CA ASP A 171 -23.03 32.66 -7.81
C ASP A 171 -21.82 33.25 -7.07
N LEU A 172 -21.93 33.44 -5.76
CA LEU A 172 -20.92 34.14 -4.99
C LEU A 172 -19.56 33.42 -4.99
N ALA A 173 -19.54 32.09 -4.96
CA ALA A 173 -18.32 31.30 -4.92
C ALA A 173 -17.72 31.18 -6.32
N LEU A 174 -18.50 30.74 -7.31
CA LEU A 174 -18.04 30.56 -8.68
C LEU A 174 -17.59 31.88 -9.31
N ASN A 175 -18.34 32.98 -9.14
CA ASN A 175 -17.90 34.27 -9.68
C ASN A 175 -16.59 34.75 -9.02
N ALA A 176 -16.29 34.38 -7.77
CA ALA A 176 -15.02 34.72 -7.13
C ALA A 176 -13.85 33.98 -7.79
N HIS A 177 -14.01 32.69 -8.09
CA HIS A 177 -13.02 31.90 -8.83
C HIS A 177 -12.79 32.45 -10.25
N LEU A 178 -13.87 32.73 -10.99
CA LEU A 178 -13.80 33.27 -12.35
C LEU A 178 -13.12 34.65 -12.37
N LYS A 179 -13.45 35.55 -11.43
CA LYS A 179 -12.78 36.86 -11.29
C LYS A 179 -11.30 36.73 -10.92
N ALA A 180 -10.94 35.68 -10.18
CA ALA A 180 -9.55 35.36 -9.90
C ALA A 180 -8.80 34.80 -11.13
N GLY A 181 -9.49 34.55 -12.24
CA GLY A 181 -8.93 34.12 -13.52
C GLY A 181 -8.93 32.61 -13.73
N TYR A 182 -9.64 31.85 -12.89
CA TYR A 182 -9.82 30.42 -13.12
C TYR A 182 -10.76 30.16 -14.30
N THR A 183 -10.58 29.01 -14.92
CA THR A 183 -11.50 28.44 -15.90
C THR A 183 -12.15 27.19 -15.30
N VAL A 184 -13.42 26.95 -15.60
CA VAL A 184 -14.09 25.68 -15.23
C VAL A 184 -13.73 24.64 -16.28
N ARG A 185 -13.14 23.52 -15.85
CA ARG A 185 -12.79 22.40 -16.71
C ARG A 185 -13.89 21.34 -16.76
N ARG A 186 -14.50 21.04 -15.60
CA ARG A 186 -15.49 19.97 -15.46
C ARG A 186 -16.39 20.19 -14.24
N VAL A 187 -17.53 19.53 -14.22
CA VAL A 187 -18.42 19.42 -13.05
C VAL A 187 -18.33 18.00 -12.49
N PHE A 188 -18.25 17.89 -11.17
CA PHE A 188 -18.29 16.64 -10.43
C PHE A 188 -19.47 16.63 -9.48
N GLN A 189 -20.04 15.44 -9.25
CA GLN A 189 -20.98 15.18 -8.16
C GLN A 189 -20.26 14.30 -7.13
N ASP A 190 -20.62 14.45 -5.85
CA ASP A 190 -20.11 13.64 -4.73
C ASP A 190 -18.59 13.81 -4.47
N TYR A 191 -18.01 14.95 -4.87
CA TYR A 191 -16.61 15.27 -4.58
C TYR A 191 -16.39 15.63 -3.10
N VAL A 192 -17.33 16.39 -2.54
CA VAL A 192 -17.41 16.79 -1.13
C VAL A 192 -18.88 16.94 -0.78
N GLN A 193 -19.24 16.60 0.45
CA GLN A 193 -20.60 16.83 0.95
C GLN A 193 -20.82 18.34 1.11
N ASP A 194 -21.72 18.88 0.30
CA ASP A 194 -22.08 20.29 0.28
C ASP A 194 -23.59 20.44 0.00
N PRO A 195 -24.41 20.51 1.07
CA PRO A 195 -25.87 20.63 0.93
C PRO A 195 -26.34 21.87 0.16
N ALA A 196 -25.54 22.94 0.10
CA ALA A 196 -25.89 24.15 -0.63
C ALA A 196 -25.70 23.99 -2.15
N SER A 197 -24.74 23.16 -2.56
CA SER A 197 -24.49 22.86 -3.98
C SER A 197 -25.14 21.55 -4.46
N LEU A 198 -25.85 20.83 -3.59
CA LEU A 198 -26.35 19.47 -3.86
C LEU A 198 -25.22 18.52 -4.26
N ASP A 199 -24.10 18.61 -3.54
CA ASP A 199 -22.87 17.82 -3.75
C ASP A 199 -22.19 18.00 -5.13
N PHE A 200 -22.65 18.97 -5.92
CA PHE A 200 -21.96 19.39 -7.14
C PHE A 200 -20.81 20.34 -6.85
N SER A 201 -19.69 20.13 -7.54
CA SER A 201 -18.52 21.00 -7.49
C SER A 201 -17.94 21.24 -8.88
N THR A 202 -17.25 22.37 -9.02
CA THR A 202 -16.56 22.75 -10.26
C THR A 202 -15.08 22.49 -10.13
N LEU A 203 -14.54 21.62 -10.99
CA LEU A 203 -13.10 21.57 -11.19
C LEU A 203 -12.67 22.83 -11.91
N ILE A 204 -11.91 23.66 -11.19
CA ILE A 204 -11.39 24.93 -11.69
C ILE A 204 -9.87 24.90 -11.80
N GLU A 205 -9.35 25.49 -12.87
CA GLU A 205 -7.92 25.57 -13.13
C GLU A 205 -7.48 27.00 -13.48
N TYR A 206 -6.34 27.39 -12.91
CA TYR A 206 -5.61 28.60 -13.25
C TYR A 206 -4.21 28.21 -13.76
N GLU A 207 -3.96 28.39 -15.05
CA GLU A 207 -2.63 28.17 -15.64
C GLU A 207 -1.67 29.27 -15.17
N ASN A 208 -0.43 28.91 -14.81
CA ASN A 208 0.59 29.89 -14.42
C ASN A 208 1.21 30.54 -15.67
N PRO A 209 0.93 31.83 -15.97
CA PRO A 209 1.46 32.47 -17.18
C PRO A 209 2.98 32.70 -17.12
N ARG A 210 3.60 32.51 -15.94
CA ARG A 210 5.04 32.65 -15.70
C ARG A 210 5.75 31.31 -15.53
N PHE A 211 5.08 30.19 -15.80
CA PHE A 211 5.71 28.88 -15.74
C PHE A 211 6.86 28.80 -16.75
N ASN A 212 8.06 28.49 -16.25
CA ASN A 212 9.23 28.25 -17.07
C ASN A 212 9.61 26.76 -17.00
N PRO A 213 9.41 25.98 -18.07
CA PRO A 213 9.66 24.54 -18.06
C PRO A 213 11.15 24.21 -17.81
N ASP A 214 12.08 25.04 -18.28
CA ASP A 214 13.52 24.82 -18.09
C ASP A 214 13.95 25.01 -16.63
N LYS A 215 13.41 26.03 -15.95
CA LYS A 215 13.64 26.22 -14.50
C LYS A 215 13.09 25.07 -13.68
N ARG A 216 11.97 24.46 -14.11
CA ARG A 216 11.42 23.27 -13.45
C ARG A 216 12.32 22.06 -13.65
N ARG A 217 12.82 21.81 -14.88
CA ARG A 217 13.77 20.72 -15.16
C ARG A 217 15.04 20.76 -14.32
N VAL A 218 15.49 21.95 -13.92
CA VAL A 218 16.66 22.15 -13.05
C VAL A 218 16.29 22.03 -11.56
N ALA A 219 15.14 22.58 -11.15
CA ALA A 219 14.68 22.57 -9.75
C ALA A 219 14.05 21.22 -9.32
N VAL A 220 13.65 20.39 -10.28
CA VAL A 220 12.96 19.13 -10.06
C VAL A 220 13.83 18.02 -10.63
N GLN A 221 14.51 17.29 -9.76
CA GLN A 221 14.58 15.87 -10.03
C GLN A 221 13.13 15.39 -10.11
N PRO A 222 12.66 14.80 -11.22
CA PRO A 222 11.33 14.19 -11.23
C PRO A 222 11.32 13.18 -10.10
N LEU A 223 10.52 13.44 -9.07
CA LEU A 223 10.22 12.45 -8.05
C LEU A 223 9.40 11.38 -8.77
N ARG A 224 10.11 10.36 -9.25
CA ARG A 224 9.50 9.07 -9.56
C ARG A 224 8.79 8.66 -8.27
N ARG A 225 7.50 8.32 -8.33
CA ARG A 225 6.93 7.49 -7.26
C ARG A 225 7.93 6.36 -7.04
N PRO A 226 8.42 6.10 -5.81
CA PRO A 226 9.29 4.96 -5.59
C PRO A 226 8.48 3.74 -6.01
N VAL A 227 8.80 3.20 -7.19
CA VAL A 227 8.21 1.97 -7.69
C VAL A 227 8.72 0.90 -6.74
N ARG A 228 7.84 0.43 -5.86
CA ARG A 228 8.13 -0.67 -4.94
C ARG A 228 8.10 -1.94 -5.75
N ARG A 229 9.27 -2.32 -6.26
CA ARG A 229 9.50 -3.63 -6.85
C ARG A 229 10.33 -4.47 -5.92
N ILE A 230 9.87 -5.69 -5.70
CA ILE A 230 10.66 -6.69 -5.01
C ILE A 230 10.98 -7.81 -6.00
N ARG A 231 12.24 -8.21 -6.03
CA ARG A 231 12.68 -9.39 -6.79
C ARG A 231 12.69 -10.59 -5.88
N VAL A 232 12.02 -11.66 -6.27
CA VAL A 232 11.94 -12.90 -5.50
C VAL A 232 12.60 -14.03 -6.27
N CYS A 233 13.34 -14.89 -5.56
CA CYS A 233 13.92 -16.13 -6.04
C CYS A 233 13.24 -17.31 -5.33
N LEU A 234 12.77 -18.28 -6.10
CA LEU A 234 12.12 -19.49 -5.59
C LEU A 234 13.07 -20.66 -5.83
N ALA A 235 13.39 -21.41 -4.77
CA ALA A 235 14.14 -22.65 -4.88
C ALA A 235 13.18 -23.80 -5.17
N GLN A 236 13.26 -24.37 -6.38
CA GLN A 236 12.69 -25.69 -6.65
C GLN A 236 13.75 -26.73 -6.29
N PHE A 237 13.69 -27.20 -5.04
CA PHE A 237 14.79 -27.91 -4.40
C PHE A 237 14.76 -29.41 -4.71
N TYR A 238 15.88 -29.98 -5.16
CA TYR A 238 15.95 -31.41 -5.46
C TYR A 238 16.38 -32.25 -4.26
N MET A 239 15.40 -33.00 -3.76
CA MET A 239 15.55 -34.01 -2.74
C MET A 239 16.41 -35.16 -3.24
N ARG A 240 17.58 -35.31 -2.59
CA ARG A 240 18.57 -36.35 -2.84
C ARG A 240 19.28 -36.73 -1.54
N ARG A 241 19.87 -37.92 -1.47
CA ARG A 241 20.70 -38.29 -0.34
C ARG A 241 21.88 -37.33 -0.19
N VAL A 242 22.18 -36.93 1.05
CA VAL A 242 23.42 -36.22 1.43
C VAL A 242 24.24 -37.09 2.38
N ASN A 243 25.57 -36.97 2.32
CA ASN A 243 26.49 -37.78 3.13
C ASN A 243 27.10 -36.99 4.29
N SER A 244 26.93 -35.68 4.31
CA SER A 244 27.42 -34.80 5.38
C SER A 244 26.59 -33.52 5.46
N TRP A 245 26.72 -32.81 6.58
CA TRP A 245 26.17 -31.47 6.73
C TRP A 245 26.76 -30.49 5.69
N ALA A 246 28.07 -30.56 5.41
CA ALA A 246 28.71 -29.71 4.41
C ALA A 246 28.12 -29.88 3.00
N GLU A 247 27.70 -31.10 2.62
CA GLU A 247 27.02 -31.35 1.35
C GLU A 247 25.61 -30.73 1.33
N PHE A 248 24.92 -30.73 2.47
CA PHE A 248 23.64 -30.03 2.63
C PHE A 248 23.81 -28.51 2.52
N GLU A 249 24.82 -27.94 3.17
CA GLU A 249 25.18 -26.51 3.04
C GLU A 249 25.47 -26.14 1.59
N GLN A 250 26.26 -26.95 0.88
CA GLN A 250 26.59 -26.69 -0.53
C GLN A 250 25.34 -26.64 -1.42
N ASN A 251 24.33 -27.48 -1.15
CA ASN A 251 23.07 -27.44 -1.88
C ASN A 251 22.29 -26.14 -1.62
N ILE A 252 22.34 -25.61 -0.39
CA ILE A 252 21.73 -24.33 -0.02
C ILE A 252 22.47 -23.17 -0.68
N ASP A 253 23.80 -23.20 -0.64
CA ASP A 253 24.68 -22.14 -1.15
C ASP A 253 24.44 -21.89 -2.64
N PHE A 254 24.17 -22.94 -3.43
CA PHE A 254 23.75 -22.77 -4.83
C PHE A 254 22.58 -21.79 -5.00
N PHE A 255 21.52 -21.93 -4.19
CA PHE A 255 20.34 -21.07 -4.28
C PHE A 255 20.58 -19.67 -3.71
N VAL A 256 21.36 -19.58 -2.62
CA VAL A 256 21.76 -18.30 -2.00
C VAL A 256 22.61 -17.49 -2.98
N ASP A 257 23.66 -18.09 -3.52
CA ASP A 257 24.57 -17.47 -4.48
C ASP A 257 23.81 -17.03 -5.73
N THR A 258 22.89 -17.87 -6.22
CA THR A 258 22.04 -17.51 -7.36
C THR A 258 21.15 -16.32 -7.02
N ALA A 259 20.47 -16.31 -5.87
CA ALA A 259 19.62 -15.19 -5.48
C ALA A 259 20.42 -13.87 -5.38
N ASP A 260 21.64 -13.93 -4.84
CA ASP A 260 22.55 -12.79 -4.71
C ASP A 260 23.06 -12.27 -6.08
N ILE A 261 23.55 -13.17 -6.93
CA ILE A 261 24.03 -12.87 -8.29
C ILE A 261 22.94 -12.18 -9.12
N TYR A 262 21.68 -12.59 -8.97
CA TYR A 262 20.55 -12.00 -9.68
C TYR A 262 19.88 -10.83 -8.93
N HIS A 263 20.48 -10.37 -7.82
CA HIS A 263 20.06 -9.22 -7.02
C HIS A 263 18.62 -9.35 -6.51
N CYS A 264 18.28 -10.53 -6.02
CA CYS A 264 17.00 -10.79 -5.40
C CYS A 264 16.93 -10.12 -4.04
N HIS A 265 15.72 -9.78 -3.61
CA HIS A 265 15.46 -9.27 -2.26
C HIS A 265 15.04 -10.40 -1.32
N PHE A 266 14.25 -11.35 -1.85
CA PHE A 266 13.80 -12.54 -1.12
C PHE A 266 14.26 -13.82 -1.82
N LEU A 267 14.68 -14.81 -1.04
CA LEU A 267 14.84 -16.21 -1.44
C LEU A 267 13.89 -17.09 -0.64
N VAL A 268 13.21 -18.03 -1.29
CA VAL A 268 12.21 -18.90 -0.66
C VAL A 268 12.57 -20.36 -0.89
N PHE A 269 12.81 -21.09 0.20
CA PHE A 269 13.00 -22.54 0.20
C PHE A 269 11.69 -23.29 0.45
N PRO A 270 11.57 -24.57 0.04
CA PRO A 270 10.35 -25.35 0.24
C PRO A 270 10.07 -25.77 1.68
N GLU A 271 8.85 -26.27 1.91
CA GLU A 271 8.48 -26.91 3.17
C GLU A 271 9.33 -28.17 3.41
N LEU A 272 9.74 -28.38 4.65
CA LEU A 272 10.43 -29.59 5.11
C LEU A 272 11.60 -30.00 4.21
N PHE A 273 12.28 -29.04 3.56
CA PHE A 273 13.40 -29.38 2.69
C PHE A 273 14.56 -30.02 3.49
N THR A 274 14.60 -29.75 4.79
CA THR A 274 15.47 -30.40 5.79
C THR A 274 15.17 -31.88 6.00
N ALA A 275 14.09 -32.44 5.45
CA ALA A 275 13.88 -33.89 5.38
C ALA A 275 15.05 -34.59 4.65
N GLN A 276 15.81 -33.87 3.82
CA GLN A 276 17.06 -34.38 3.26
C GLN A 276 18.06 -34.89 4.32
N LEU A 277 18.05 -34.28 5.52
CA LEU A 277 18.94 -34.59 6.65
C LEU A 277 18.64 -35.93 7.31
N PHE A 278 17.48 -36.56 7.04
CA PHE A 278 17.27 -37.96 7.42
C PHE A 278 18.37 -38.88 6.89
N SER A 279 19.06 -38.48 5.81
CA SER A 279 20.22 -39.20 5.27
C SER A 279 21.41 -39.29 6.24
N LEU A 280 21.46 -38.40 7.25
CA LEU A 280 22.49 -38.34 8.28
C LEU A 280 22.04 -39.00 9.60
N VAL A 281 20.78 -39.41 9.67
CA VAL A 281 20.17 -40.07 10.83
C VAL A 281 20.29 -41.59 10.68
N ALA A 282 20.34 -42.31 11.80
CA ALA A 282 20.42 -43.78 11.77
C ALA A 282 19.19 -44.39 11.04
N PRO A 283 19.41 -45.32 10.09
CA PRO A 283 18.37 -45.75 9.14
C PRO A 283 17.24 -46.59 9.74
N ASP A 284 17.44 -47.16 10.93
CA ASP A 284 16.50 -48.08 11.58
C ASP A 284 15.69 -47.44 12.73
N LEU A 285 15.80 -46.12 12.90
CA LEU A 285 15.02 -45.41 13.91
C LEU A 285 13.53 -45.36 13.52
N PRO A 286 12.60 -45.48 14.49
CA PRO A 286 11.20 -45.17 14.26
C PRO A 286 11.01 -43.74 13.75
N ASP A 287 10.04 -43.51 12.87
CA ASP A 287 9.83 -42.20 12.22
C ASP A 287 9.73 -41.03 13.22
N ARG A 288 9.12 -41.26 14.40
CA ARG A 288 9.01 -40.27 15.48
C ARG A 288 10.34 -39.92 16.16
N GLU A 289 11.25 -40.88 16.26
CA GLU A 289 12.59 -40.66 16.82
C GLU A 289 13.47 -40.01 15.76
N ALA A 290 13.42 -40.50 14.52
CA ALA A 290 14.19 -39.97 13.40
C ALA A 290 13.91 -38.46 13.16
N ILE A 291 12.64 -38.03 13.19
CA ILE A 291 12.30 -36.61 12.98
C ILE A 291 12.81 -35.73 14.13
N ARG A 292 12.93 -36.28 15.34
CA ARG A 292 13.50 -35.56 16.50
C ARG A 292 15.02 -35.41 16.38
N GLU A 293 15.70 -36.39 15.79
CA GLU A 293 17.13 -36.26 15.44
C GLU A 293 17.35 -35.15 14.39
N VAL A 294 16.46 -35.03 13.39
CA VAL A 294 16.50 -33.90 12.46
C VAL A 294 16.24 -32.57 13.19
N ALA A 295 15.25 -32.53 14.09
CA ALA A 295 14.96 -31.34 14.91
C ALA A 295 16.13 -30.96 15.84
N ALA A 296 16.99 -31.90 16.24
CA ALA A 296 18.18 -31.61 17.02
C ALA A 296 19.24 -30.80 16.24
N MET A 297 19.12 -30.72 14.91
CA MET A 297 19.99 -29.92 14.04
C MET A 297 19.46 -28.50 13.78
N THR A 298 18.35 -28.10 14.42
CA THR A 298 17.72 -26.78 14.21
C THR A 298 18.68 -25.61 14.44
N ASP A 299 19.54 -25.67 15.48
CA ASP A 299 20.48 -24.58 15.77
C ASP A 299 21.52 -24.39 14.65
N GLN A 300 22.06 -25.50 14.11
CA GLN A 300 23.00 -25.45 12.97
C GLN A 300 22.33 -24.88 11.72
N TYR A 301 21.07 -25.25 11.47
CA TYR A 301 20.28 -24.67 10.38
C TYR A 301 20.08 -23.16 10.58
N ILE A 302 19.74 -22.72 11.81
CA ILE A 302 19.48 -21.30 12.09
C ILE A 302 20.77 -20.50 11.88
N GLU A 303 21.91 -21.00 12.35
CA GLU A 303 23.20 -20.36 12.18
C GLU A 303 23.59 -20.25 10.70
N LEU A 304 23.43 -21.33 9.93
CA LEU A 304 23.70 -21.35 8.50
C LEU A 304 22.89 -20.27 7.75
N PHE A 305 21.57 -20.28 7.89
CA PHE A 305 20.71 -19.35 7.17
C PHE A 305 20.86 -17.91 7.65
N ARG A 306 21.10 -17.68 8.95
CA ARG A 306 21.41 -16.36 9.48
C ARG A 306 22.69 -15.81 8.86
N ASP A 307 23.75 -16.62 8.81
CA ASP A 307 25.03 -16.24 8.22
C ASP A 307 24.89 -15.89 6.73
N ARG A 308 24.17 -16.72 5.96
CA ARG A 308 23.92 -16.47 4.53
C ARG A 308 23.04 -15.24 4.28
N ALA A 309 21.97 -15.06 5.05
CA ALA A 309 21.12 -13.87 4.94
C ALA A 309 21.92 -12.58 5.18
N MET A 310 22.80 -12.57 6.19
CA MET A 310 23.65 -11.41 6.50
C MET A 310 24.73 -11.17 5.44
N LYS A 311 25.46 -12.21 5.03
CA LYS A 311 26.55 -12.09 4.05
C LYS A 311 26.07 -11.59 2.69
N ASN A 312 24.90 -12.06 2.25
CA ASN A 312 24.35 -11.72 0.94
C ASN A 312 23.29 -10.60 1.01
N SER A 313 23.04 -10.02 2.19
CA SER A 313 22.01 -8.99 2.39
C SER A 313 20.61 -9.40 1.89
N LEU A 314 20.25 -10.67 2.07
CA LEU A 314 19.00 -11.27 1.60
C LEU A 314 17.99 -11.45 2.72
N TYR A 315 16.70 -11.27 2.41
CA TYR A 315 15.64 -11.90 3.19
C TYR A 315 15.53 -13.35 2.73
N ILE A 316 15.68 -14.31 3.64
CA ILE A 316 15.55 -15.72 3.29
C ILE A 316 14.37 -16.30 4.06
N ILE A 317 13.35 -16.74 3.33
CA ILE A 317 12.35 -17.67 3.86
C ILE A 317 12.99 -19.03 3.73
N GLY A 318 13.61 -19.50 4.81
CA GLY A 318 14.40 -20.72 4.85
C GLY A 318 13.55 -21.99 4.78
N GLY A 319 12.39 -21.94 4.11
CA GLY A 319 11.44 -23.03 4.10
C GLY A 319 10.90 -23.31 5.49
N SER A 320 10.50 -24.55 5.72
CA SER A 320 10.11 -25.02 7.05
C SER A 320 10.86 -26.28 7.46
N GLN A 321 10.89 -26.54 8.75
CA GLN A 321 11.56 -27.71 9.33
C GLN A 321 10.89 -28.16 10.64
N PRO A 322 11.12 -29.40 11.10
CA PRO A 322 10.73 -29.79 12.45
C PRO A 322 11.49 -28.96 13.50
N VAL A 323 10.77 -28.41 14.48
CA VAL A 323 11.33 -27.68 15.61
C VAL A 323 10.73 -28.23 16.91
N LEU A 324 11.60 -28.63 17.84
CA LEU A 324 11.20 -29.14 19.15
C LEU A 324 11.21 -28.00 20.18
N ARG A 325 10.05 -27.68 20.77
CA ARG A 325 9.92 -26.70 21.87
C ARG A 325 9.15 -27.33 23.00
N ASP A 326 9.73 -27.33 24.20
CA ASP A 326 9.12 -27.89 25.41
C ASP A 326 8.59 -29.32 25.24
N GLY A 327 9.32 -30.15 24.49
CA GLY A 327 8.94 -31.54 24.18
C GLY A 327 7.88 -31.71 23.09
N ILE A 328 7.36 -30.61 22.54
CA ILE A 328 6.36 -30.58 21.48
C ILE A 328 7.02 -30.27 20.13
N LEU A 329 6.68 -31.06 19.11
CA LEU A 329 7.23 -30.92 17.76
C LEU A 329 6.30 -30.07 16.88
N TYR A 330 6.87 -29.09 16.18
CA TYR A 330 6.17 -28.20 15.26
C TYR A 330 6.80 -28.25 13.87
N ASN A 331 6.01 -28.00 12.82
CA ASN A 331 6.54 -27.67 11.48
C ASN A 331 6.61 -26.15 11.38
N THR A 332 7.80 -25.58 11.40
CA THR A 332 8.02 -24.14 11.57
C THR A 332 8.77 -23.56 10.38
N ALA A 333 8.19 -22.56 9.72
CA ALA A 333 8.87 -21.75 8.73
C ALA A 333 9.68 -20.64 9.38
N HIS A 334 10.83 -20.31 8.78
CA HIS A 334 11.74 -19.29 9.29
C HIS A 334 11.94 -18.17 8.27
N LEU A 335 11.91 -16.92 8.74
CA LEU A 335 12.28 -15.73 8.00
C LEU A 335 13.56 -15.15 8.60
N PHE A 336 14.64 -15.22 7.85
CA PHE A 336 15.95 -14.65 8.17
C PHE A 336 16.09 -13.29 7.51
N THR A 337 16.57 -12.30 8.25
CA THR A 337 16.77 -10.93 7.72
C THR A 337 18.23 -10.65 7.38
N PRO A 338 18.49 -9.67 6.50
CA PRO A 338 19.84 -9.13 6.25
C PRO A 338 20.55 -8.65 7.53
N GLY A 339 19.79 -8.23 8.54
CA GLY A 339 20.30 -7.81 9.85
C GLY A 339 20.57 -8.94 10.84
N GLY A 340 20.34 -10.21 10.44
CA GLY A 340 20.57 -11.39 11.28
C GLY A 340 19.44 -11.73 12.26
N LYS A 341 18.32 -11.00 12.23
CA LYS A 341 17.12 -11.36 13.00
C LYS A 341 16.45 -12.58 12.38
N VAL A 342 15.81 -13.39 13.21
CA VAL A 342 15.08 -14.59 12.79
C VAL A 342 13.68 -14.53 13.33
N PHE A 343 12.70 -14.70 12.45
CA PHE A 343 11.28 -14.77 12.78
C PHE A 343 10.72 -16.11 12.34
N THR A 344 9.60 -16.52 12.91
CA THR A 344 9.01 -17.84 12.64
C THR A 344 7.52 -17.75 12.43
N GLN A 345 6.98 -18.65 11.61
CA GLN A 345 5.54 -18.93 11.50
C GLN A 345 5.38 -20.45 11.59
N ASP A 346 4.62 -20.92 12.56
CA ASP A 346 4.29 -22.34 12.68
C ASP A 346 3.16 -22.70 11.72
N LYS A 347 3.19 -23.94 11.21
CA LYS A 347 2.12 -24.50 10.38
C LYS A 347 0.85 -24.62 11.21
N LEU A 348 -0.25 -24.07 10.70
CA LEU A 348 -1.51 -24.00 11.46
C LEU A 348 -2.38 -25.24 11.20
N HIS A 349 -2.39 -25.70 9.95
CA HIS A 349 -3.15 -26.86 9.51
C HIS A 349 -2.20 -28.04 9.29
N ILE A 350 -2.10 -28.91 10.29
CA ILE A 350 -1.24 -30.10 10.20
C ILE A 350 -1.90 -31.18 9.35
N THR A 351 -1.15 -31.73 8.40
CA THR A 351 -1.64 -32.80 7.53
C THR A 351 -1.86 -34.10 8.31
N PRO A 352 -2.76 -34.99 7.86
CA PRO A 352 -2.99 -36.27 8.54
C PRO A 352 -1.75 -37.17 8.64
N SER A 353 -0.79 -37.06 7.71
CA SER A 353 0.48 -37.80 7.76
C SER A 353 1.40 -37.23 8.84
N GLU A 354 1.68 -35.92 8.81
CA GLU A 354 2.52 -35.24 9.81
C GLU A 354 2.04 -35.51 11.24
N ARG A 355 0.73 -35.42 11.48
CA ARG A 355 0.14 -35.69 12.79
C ARG A 355 0.31 -37.15 13.23
N ARG A 356 0.03 -38.11 12.34
CA ARG A 356 0.05 -39.55 12.71
C ARG A 356 1.47 -40.08 12.84
N VAL A 357 2.32 -39.76 11.87
CA VAL A 357 3.67 -40.31 11.71
C VAL A 357 4.65 -39.61 12.64
N TRP A 358 4.66 -38.27 12.67
CA TRP A 358 5.67 -37.50 13.40
C TRP A 358 5.17 -36.85 14.69
N ASP A 359 3.86 -36.83 14.93
CA ASP A 359 3.22 -36.21 16.10
C ASP A 359 3.35 -34.67 16.15
N ILE A 360 3.40 -34.06 14.97
CA ILE A 360 3.50 -32.60 14.84
C ILE A 360 2.20 -31.94 15.32
N GLN A 361 2.35 -30.91 16.15
CA GLN A 361 1.24 -30.10 16.68
C GLN A 361 1.03 -28.82 15.85
N PRO A 362 -0.21 -28.30 15.79
CA PRO A 362 -0.50 -27.05 15.10
C PRO A 362 0.07 -25.84 15.86
N GLY A 363 0.47 -24.81 15.12
CA GLY A 363 0.71 -23.48 15.65
C GLY A 363 -0.59 -22.78 16.10
N ASP A 364 -0.45 -21.74 16.91
CA ASP A 364 -1.57 -21.03 17.53
C ASP A 364 -1.66 -19.54 17.15
N LYS A 365 -0.74 -19.03 16.32
CA LYS A 365 -0.63 -17.61 15.95
C LYS A 365 -0.61 -17.41 14.45
N VAL A 366 -1.33 -16.39 14.00
CA VAL A 366 -1.26 -15.89 12.62
C VAL A 366 -0.45 -14.61 12.62
N GLN A 367 0.66 -14.60 11.89
CA GLN A 367 1.59 -13.48 11.86
C GLN A 367 1.72 -12.89 10.45
N LEU A 368 1.90 -11.58 10.39
CA LEU A 368 2.37 -10.84 9.22
C LEU A 368 3.69 -10.16 9.57
N PHE A 369 4.57 -10.06 8.60
CA PHE A 369 5.89 -9.50 8.74
C PHE A 369 5.97 -8.20 7.94
N ASP A 370 6.08 -7.08 8.65
CA ASP A 370 6.15 -5.74 8.09
C ASP A 370 7.63 -5.43 7.80
N THR A 371 8.06 -5.71 6.57
CA THR A 371 9.43 -5.44 6.13
C THR A 371 9.53 -4.06 5.49
N PRO A 372 10.74 -3.47 5.36
CA PRO A 372 10.93 -2.22 4.63
C PRO A 372 10.53 -2.30 3.14
N LEU A 373 10.41 -3.52 2.60
CA LEU A 373 10.09 -3.77 1.20
C LEU A 373 8.59 -3.96 0.94
N GLY A 374 7.84 -4.41 1.95
CA GLY A 374 6.41 -4.70 1.86
C GLY A 374 5.94 -5.59 3.01
N ARG A 375 4.62 -5.67 3.20
CA ARG A 375 4.02 -6.54 4.22
C ARG A 375 3.80 -7.93 3.67
N ILE A 376 4.41 -8.93 4.29
CA ILE A 376 4.41 -10.31 3.79
C ILE A 376 3.81 -11.28 4.82
N GLY A 377 3.20 -12.34 4.31
CA GLY A 377 2.70 -13.48 5.11
C GLY A 377 3.37 -14.78 4.69
N ILE A 378 3.34 -15.78 5.58
CA ILE A 378 3.80 -17.15 5.29
C ILE A 378 2.66 -18.11 5.59
N GLN A 379 2.32 -18.98 4.64
CA GLN A 379 1.39 -20.10 4.82
C GLN A 379 2.08 -21.39 4.41
N ILE A 380 2.24 -22.33 5.34
CA ILE A 380 3.03 -23.53 5.06
C ILE A 380 2.12 -24.57 4.40
N CYS A 381 2.36 -24.84 3.11
CA CYS A 381 1.75 -25.92 2.36
C CYS A 381 0.23 -25.97 2.51
N TYR A 382 -0.26 -26.91 3.33
CA TYR A 382 -1.67 -27.14 3.56
C TYR A 382 -2.43 -25.89 4.04
N ASP A 383 -1.75 -24.96 4.71
CA ASP A 383 -2.34 -23.68 5.13
C ASP A 383 -2.96 -22.88 3.96
N VAL A 384 -2.39 -22.95 2.76
CA VAL A 384 -2.90 -22.19 1.59
C VAL A 384 -4.24 -22.70 1.07
N GLU A 385 -4.58 -23.96 1.37
CA GLU A 385 -5.83 -24.58 0.95
C GLU A 385 -7.04 -23.96 1.71
N PHE A 386 -6.82 -23.22 2.79
CA PHE A 386 -7.86 -22.62 3.63
C PHE A 386 -8.10 -21.14 3.26
N PRO A 387 -9.22 -20.79 2.59
CA PRO A 387 -9.48 -19.43 2.09
C PRO A 387 -9.51 -18.36 3.17
N GLU A 388 -10.08 -18.68 4.33
CA GLU A 388 -10.29 -17.74 5.43
C GLU A 388 -8.97 -17.20 5.96
N LEU A 389 -7.93 -18.05 6.01
CA LEU A 389 -6.61 -17.67 6.52
C LEU A 389 -5.93 -16.65 5.61
N ALA A 390 -5.95 -16.88 4.29
CA ALA A 390 -5.43 -15.92 3.32
C ALA A 390 -6.26 -14.63 3.32
N ARG A 391 -7.59 -14.75 3.48
CA ARG A 391 -8.49 -13.59 3.53
C ARG A 391 -8.20 -12.66 4.70
N ILE A 392 -8.08 -13.18 5.92
CA ILE A 392 -7.78 -12.35 7.09
C ILE A 392 -6.37 -11.74 7.03
N MET A 393 -5.39 -12.43 6.44
CA MET A 393 -4.05 -11.88 6.19
C MET A 393 -4.09 -10.73 5.18
N ALA A 394 -4.82 -10.89 4.07
CA ALA A 394 -4.97 -9.83 3.07
C ALA A 394 -5.69 -8.60 3.62
N MET A 395 -6.75 -8.79 4.42
CA MET A 395 -7.44 -7.69 5.12
C MET A 395 -6.55 -6.98 6.14
N ALA A 396 -5.58 -7.69 6.73
CA ALA A 396 -4.56 -7.11 7.60
C ALA A 396 -3.39 -6.47 6.82
N GLY A 397 -3.50 -6.38 5.49
CA GLY A 397 -2.60 -5.64 4.62
C GLY A 397 -1.49 -6.47 3.98
N ALA A 398 -1.58 -7.80 3.97
CA ALA A 398 -0.61 -8.62 3.23
C ALA A 398 -0.60 -8.26 1.74
N GLU A 399 0.59 -8.03 1.20
CA GLU A 399 0.83 -7.72 -0.22
C GLU A 399 1.37 -8.96 -0.96
N VAL A 400 2.18 -9.76 -0.26
CA VAL A 400 2.75 -11.01 -0.76
C VAL A 400 2.57 -12.13 0.25
N LEU A 401 2.11 -13.27 -0.24
CA LEU A 401 1.99 -14.50 0.53
C LEU A 401 3.02 -15.51 0.03
N PHE A 402 3.93 -15.93 0.90
CA PHE A 402 4.90 -16.98 0.60
C PHE A 402 4.40 -18.33 1.09
N VAL A 403 4.49 -19.33 0.21
CA VAL A 403 3.95 -20.67 0.44
C VAL A 403 5.04 -21.71 0.18
N PRO A 404 5.91 -21.97 1.18
CA PRO A 404 6.76 -23.16 1.14
C PRO A 404 5.86 -24.40 1.17
N PHE A 405 6.02 -25.33 0.23
CA PHE A 405 5.20 -26.53 0.16
C PHE A 405 5.99 -27.79 -0.17
N SER A 406 5.42 -28.93 0.18
CA SER A 406 5.91 -30.23 -0.25
C SER A 406 4.75 -31.20 -0.52
N THR A 407 4.80 -31.87 -1.68
CA THR A 407 3.75 -32.77 -2.13
C THR A 407 4.33 -33.95 -2.89
N ASP A 408 3.74 -35.14 -2.74
CA ASP A 408 4.26 -36.38 -3.33
C ASP A 408 4.13 -36.47 -4.86
N GLU A 409 2.98 -36.05 -5.39
CA GLU A 409 2.62 -36.26 -6.79
C GLU A 409 1.80 -35.09 -7.35
N LYS A 410 1.67 -35.06 -8.68
CA LYS A 410 1.03 -33.96 -9.42
C LYS A 410 -0.38 -33.60 -8.94
N LYS A 411 -1.22 -34.57 -8.56
CA LYS A 411 -2.57 -34.28 -8.06
C LYS A 411 -2.57 -33.58 -6.68
N ALA A 412 -1.57 -33.86 -5.85
CA ALA A 412 -1.39 -33.18 -4.58
C ALA A 412 -0.89 -31.75 -4.80
N TYR A 413 0.10 -31.59 -5.69
CA TYR A 413 0.58 -30.27 -6.13
C TYR A 413 -0.56 -29.39 -6.64
N TYR A 414 -1.47 -29.91 -7.47
CA TYR A 414 -2.58 -29.11 -8.01
C TYR A 414 -3.52 -28.56 -6.93
N ARG A 415 -3.69 -29.21 -5.79
CA ARG A 415 -4.47 -28.62 -4.68
C ARG A 415 -3.81 -27.37 -4.14
N VAL A 416 -2.50 -27.43 -3.85
CA VAL A 416 -1.70 -26.29 -3.39
C VAL A 416 -1.72 -25.20 -4.46
N ARG A 417 -1.38 -25.54 -5.71
CA ARG A 417 -1.26 -24.61 -6.83
C ARG A 417 -2.56 -23.88 -7.14
N HIS A 418 -3.69 -24.58 -7.22
CA HIS A 418 -4.97 -23.97 -7.52
C HIS A 418 -5.51 -23.14 -6.35
N SER A 419 -5.31 -23.60 -5.12
CA SER A 419 -5.67 -22.82 -3.93
C SER A 419 -4.85 -21.53 -3.86
N ALA A 420 -3.53 -21.61 -4.06
CA ALA A 420 -2.64 -20.46 -4.13
C ALA A 420 -3.04 -19.47 -5.24
N GLN A 421 -3.41 -19.97 -6.43
CA GLN A 421 -3.92 -19.12 -7.51
C GLN A 421 -5.21 -18.41 -7.10
N ALA A 422 -6.15 -19.13 -6.48
CA ALA A 422 -7.37 -18.54 -5.97
C ALA A 422 -7.05 -17.45 -4.93
N ARG A 423 -6.06 -17.67 -4.04
CA ARG A 423 -5.64 -16.67 -3.05
C ARG A 423 -5.10 -15.41 -3.69
N ALA A 424 -4.31 -15.53 -4.75
CA ALA A 424 -3.77 -14.38 -5.48
C ALA A 424 -4.90 -13.54 -6.11
N VAL A 425 -5.87 -14.22 -6.74
CA VAL A 425 -6.99 -13.57 -7.42
C VAL A 425 -7.99 -12.97 -6.44
N GLU A 426 -8.51 -13.75 -5.49
CA GLU A 426 -9.62 -13.32 -4.64
C GLU A 426 -9.22 -12.28 -3.59
N ASN A 427 -7.94 -12.25 -3.21
CA ASN A 427 -7.40 -11.32 -2.22
C ASN A 427 -6.56 -10.21 -2.84
N TYR A 428 -6.42 -10.19 -4.17
CA TYR A 428 -5.65 -9.18 -4.89
C TYR A 428 -4.25 -8.99 -4.28
N MET A 429 -3.47 -10.08 -4.23
CA MET A 429 -2.12 -10.12 -3.67
C MET A 429 -1.23 -11.05 -4.52
N TYR A 430 0.08 -10.91 -4.41
CA TYR A 430 0.98 -11.90 -4.99
C TYR A 430 1.05 -13.15 -4.11
N VAL A 431 1.15 -14.32 -4.73
CA VAL A 431 1.36 -15.58 -4.01
C VAL A 431 2.55 -16.30 -4.63
N VAL A 432 3.54 -16.61 -3.82
CA VAL A 432 4.82 -17.21 -4.25
C VAL A 432 4.92 -18.60 -3.65
N ILE A 433 4.91 -19.64 -4.49
CA ILE A 433 4.95 -21.03 -4.04
C ILE A 433 6.30 -21.67 -4.39
N ALA A 434 6.96 -22.30 -3.41
CA ALA A 434 8.25 -22.97 -3.60
C ALA A 434 8.18 -24.41 -3.09
N GLY A 435 8.56 -25.37 -3.94
CA GLY A 435 8.32 -26.80 -3.70
C GLY A 435 9.54 -27.70 -3.90
N ASN A 436 9.50 -28.88 -3.30
CA ASN A 436 10.50 -29.92 -3.50
C ASN A 436 10.23 -30.76 -4.75
N VAL A 437 11.30 -31.23 -5.38
CA VAL A 437 11.30 -32.21 -6.47
C VAL A 437 12.25 -33.36 -6.15
N GLY A 438 12.18 -34.47 -6.88
CA GLY A 438 13.06 -35.61 -6.64
C GLY A 438 12.59 -36.51 -5.49
N ASN A 439 13.47 -37.40 -5.03
CA ASN A 439 13.08 -38.54 -4.19
C ASN A 439 14.12 -38.80 -3.08
N LEU A 440 13.66 -39.28 -1.92
CA LEU A 440 14.48 -39.81 -0.84
C LEU A 440 14.15 -41.28 -0.58
N PRO A 441 14.69 -42.24 -1.37
CA PRO A 441 14.32 -43.66 -1.26
C PRO A 441 14.58 -44.29 0.12
N SER A 442 15.51 -43.73 0.90
CA SER A 442 15.85 -44.19 2.25
C SER A 442 14.91 -43.68 3.34
N VAL A 443 14.00 -42.75 3.04
CA VAL A 443 13.11 -42.12 4.02
C VAL A 443 11.66 -42.54 3.76
N ARG A 444 11.21 -43.59 4.42
CA ARG A 444 9.88 -44.19 4.16
C ARG A 444 8.71 -43.23 4.37
N SER A 445 8.83 -42.30 5.31
CA SER A 445 7.82 -41.30 5.61
C SER A 445 7.82 -40.11 4.64
N TYR A 446 8.79 -40.01 3.72
CA TYR A 446 8.99 -38.86 2.82
C TYR A 446 9.74 -39.29 1.54
N LEU A 447 9.06 -40.00 0.64
CA LEU A 447 9.71 -40.76 -0.44
C LEU A 447 9.87 -40.00 -1.75
N ILE A 448 8.80 -39.41 -2.25
CA ILE A 448 8.72 -38.79 -3.58
C ILE A 448 8.24 -37.36 -3.44
N ASN A 449 8.64 -36.49 -4.38
CA ASN A 449 8.25 -35.09 -4.37
C ASN A 449 7.91 -34.62 -5.78
N TYR A 450 6.88 -33.80 -5.88
CA TYR A 450 6.46 -33.14 -7.11
C TYR A 450 6.26 -31.65 -6.86
N ALA A 451 6.82 -30.82 -7.73
CA ALA A 451 6.59 -29.38 -7.74
C ALA A 451 6.75 -28.76 -9.13
N GLU A 452 6.01 -27.67 -9.32
CA GLU A 452 6.24 -26.63 -10.31
C GLU A 452 6.17 -25.31 -9.51
N SER A 453 7.30 -24.82 -9.03
CA SER A 453 7.37 -23.60 -8.21
C SER A 453 6.96 -22.38 -9.06
N ALA A 454 6.20 -21.44 -8.50
CA ALA A 454 5.55 -20.40 -9.30
C ALA A 454 5.32 -19.08 -8.54
N ILE A 455 5.33 -17.99 -9.31
CA ILE A 455 4.89 -16.67 -8.88
C ILE A 455 3.52 -16.41 -9.48
N LEU A 456 2.51 -16.32 -8.62
CA LEU A 456 1.11 -16.14 -8.98
C LEU A 456 0.70 -14.70 -8.73
N THR A 457 -0.11 -14.17 -9.63
CA THR A 457 -0.53 -12.77 -9.63
C THR A 457 -2.04 -12.66 -9.45
N PRO A 458 -2.56 -11.47 -9.09
CA PRO A 458 -3.94 -11.13 -9.42
C PRO A 458 -4.21 -11.34 -10.93
N SER A 459 -5.48 -11.47 -11.28
CA SER A 459 -5.90 -11.71 -12.67
C SER A 459 -6.72 -10.52 -13.16
N ASP A 460 -6.05 -9.55 -13.77
CA ASP A 460 -6.67 -8.35 -14.38
C ASP A 460 -5.79 -7.84 -15.53
N PHE A 461 -6.20 -6.81 -16.26
CA PHE A 461 -5.50 -6.26 -17.43
C PHE A 461 -4.04 -5.86 -17.16
N SER A 462 -3.72 -5.49 -15.92
CA SER A 462 -2.38 -5.10 -15.49
C SER A 462 -1.45 -6.29 -15.21
N TYR A 463 -1.93 -7.53 -15.34
CA TYR A 463 -1.19 -8.76 -15.00
C TYR A 463 -1.11 -9.73 -16.20
N PRO A 464 -0.17 -10.69 -16.17
CA PRO A 464 -0.02 -11.68 -17.24
C PRO A 464 -1.29 -12.49 -17.48
N VAL A 465 -1.47 -12.88 -18.74
CA VAL A 465 -2.54 -13.80 -19.14
C VAL A 465 -2.38 -15.12 -18.37
N GLY A 466 -3.43 -15.55 -17.69
CA GLY A 466 -3.43 -16.76 -16.86
C GLY A 466 -3.08 -16.53 -15.39
N GLY A 467 -2.71 -15.30 -14.99
CA GLY A 467 -2.43 -14.97 -13.59
C GLY A 467 -1.14 -15.59 -13.04
N VAL A 468 -0.16 -15.84 -13.92
CA VAL A 468 1.14 -16.46 -13.60
C VAL A 468 2.25 -15.58 -14.14
N GLN A 469 3.11 -15.08 -13.26
CA GLN A 469 4.25 -14.25 -13.64
C GLN A 469 5.44 -15.09 -14.11
N ALA A 470 5.71 -16.19 -13.42
CA ALA A 470 6.78 -17.12 -13.73
C ALA A 470 6.49 -18.48 -13.09
N GLU A 471 6.96 -19.57 -13.70
CA GLU A 471 6.75 -20.95 -13.24
C GLU A 471 7.95 -21.80 -13.66
N ALA A 472 8.32 -22.78 -12.81
CA ALA A 472 9.41 -23.71 -13.06
C ALA A 472 8.96 -24.83 -14.00
N ASP A 473 9.91 -25.44 -14.71
CA ASP A 473 9.66 -26.72 -15.35
C ASP A 473 9.28 -27.79 -14.31
N PRO A 474 8.35 -28.71 -14.64
CA PRO A 474 7.92 -29.72 -13.70
C PRO A 474 9.04 -30.67 -13.28
N ASN A 475 9.22 -30.86 -11.97
CA ASN A 475 10.12 -31.86 -11.41
C ASN A 475 11.62 -31.72 -11.75
N VAL A 476 12.08 -30.50 -12.04
CA VAL A 476 13.50 -30.21 -12.33
C VAL A 476 14.09 -29.31 -11.26
N GLU A 477 15.31 -29.61 -10.76
CA GLU A 477 16.01 -28.67 -9.87
C GLU A 477 16.29 -27.37 -10.61
N THR A 478 15.77 -26.25 -10.12
CA THR A 478 15.96 -24.95 -10.77
C THR A 478 15.60 -23.80 -9.83
N VAL A 479 15.86 -22.58 -10.29
CA VAL A 479 15.35 -21.35 -9.68
C VAL A 479 14.29 -20.71 -10.56
N VAL A 480 13.32 -20.06 -9.95
CA VAL A 480 12.42 -19.12 -10.62
C VAL A 480 12.67 -17.74 -10.05
N ILE A 481 12.94 -16.76 -10.91
CA ILE A 481 13.18 -15.38 -10.49
C ILE A 481 12.16 -14.48 -11.17
N GLY A 482 11.53 -13.60 -10.39
CA GLY A 482 10.57 -12.64 -10.92
C GLY A 482 10.46 -11.38 -10.07
N ASP A 483 10.02 -10.30 -10.72
CA ASP A 483 9.79 -9.01 -10.10
C ASP A 483 8.31 -8.86 -9.76
N LEU A 484 8.00 -8.48 -8.53
CA LEU A 484 6.65 -8.17 -8.05
C LEU A 484 6.51 -6.65 -7.96
N ASP A 485 5.56 -6.07 -8.68
CA ASP A 485 5.31 -4.63 -8.69
C ASP A 485 4.25 -4.28 -7.64
N LEU A 486 4.69 -4.04 -6.41
CA LEU A 486 3.80 -3.74 -5.28
C LEU A 486 3.15 -2.36 -5.41
N SER A 487 3.77 -1.45 -6.17
CA SER A 487 3.15 -0.17 -6.52
C SER A 487 1.94 -0.38 -7.44
N SER A 488 2.08 -1.21 -8.48
CA SER A 488 0.96 -1.60 -9.33
C SER A 488 -0.10 -2.36 -8.52
N LEU A 489 0.30 -3.29 -7.66
CA LEU A 489 -0.63 -4.01 -6.78
C LEU A 489 -1.52 -3.07 -5.97
N THR A 490 -0.91 -2.06 -5.33
CA THR A 490 -1.63 -1.07 -4.52
C THR A 490 -2.61 -0.28 -5.38
N GLN A 491 -2.17 0.23 -6.53
CA GLN A 491 -3.03 1.00 -7.43
C GLN A 491 -4.19 0.18 -7.98
N GLN A 492 -3.91 -1.06 -8.37
CA GLN A 492 -4.89 -1.89 -9.06
C GLN A 492 -5.94 -2.46 -8.10
N ARG A 493 -5.68 -2.53 -6.79
CA ARG A 493 -6.73 -2.86 -5.80
C ARG A 493 -7.94 -1.92 -5.92
N ASP A 494 -7.72 -0.65 -6.23
CA ASP A 494 -8.79 0.37 -6.33
C ASP A 494 -9.35 0.52 -7.75
N LEU A 495 -8.58 0.13 -8.77
CA LEU A 495 -8.92 0.31 -10.19
C LEU A 495 -9.30 -0.98 -10.93
N ALA A 496 -9.20 -2.13 -10.27
CA ALA A 496 -9.45 -3.42 -10.88
C ALA A 496 -10.83 -3.49 -11.53
N SER A 497 -10.91 -4.20 -12.66
CA SER A 497 -12.19 -4.44 -13.35
C SER A 497 -13.16 -5.27 -12.50
N VAL A 498 -12.63 -6.08 -11.58
CA VAL A 498 -13.37 -6.87 -10.59
C VAL A 498 -12.64 -6.80 -9.24
N GLN A 499 -13.35 -6.55 -8.14
CA GLN A 499 -12.75 -6.29 -6.82
C GLN A 499 -13.24 -7.28 -5.72
N PRO A 500 -12.95 -8.60 -5.80
CA PRO A 500 -13.53 -9.58 -4.87
C PRO A 500 -13.21 -9.36 -3.39
N LEU A 501 -12.09 -8.68 -3.08
CA LEU A 501 -11.72 -8.32 -1.71
C LEU A 501 -12.59 -7.19 -1.14
N MET A 502 -12.92 -6.18 -1.96
CA MET A 502 -13.68 -5.01 -1.54
C MET A 502 -15.19 -5.25 -1.63
N ASP A 503 -15.66 -5.96 -2.66
CA ASP A 503 -17.08 -6.21 -2.95
C ASP A 503 -17.74 -7.25 -2.03
N ARG A 504 -17.11 -7.59 -0.90
CA ARG A 504 -17.63 -8.56 0.05
C ARG A 504 -18.90 -8.04 0.71
N ARG A 505 -19.93 -8.89 0.75
CA ARG A 505 -21.21 -8.63 1.41
C ARG A 505 -21.11 -8.78 2.93
N ILE A 506 -20.41 -7.84 3.56
CA ILE A 506 -20.21 -7.80 5.03
C ILE A 506 -21.51 -7.64 5.82
N ASP A 507 -22.59 -7.24 5.14
CA ASP A 507 -23.96 -7.24 5.65
C ASP A 507 -24.56 -8.65 5.79
N LEU A 508 -24.05 -9.64 5.03
CA LEU A 508 -24.53 -11.02 5.04
C LEU A 508 -23.60 -11.96 5.80
N TYR A 509 -22.28 -11.77 5.68
CA TYR A 509 -21.30 -12.63 6.32
C TYR A 509 -20.03 -11.87 6.68
N ASP A 510 -19.30 -12.37 7.67
CA ASP A 510 -18.04 -11.79 8.09
C ASP A 510 -16.99 -12.87 8.32
N VAL A 511 -15.74 -12.55 7.99
CA VAL A 511 -14.59 -13.45 8.16
C VAL A 511 -13.60 -12.70 9.04
N LYS A 512 -13.59 -13.05 10.33
CA LYS A 512 -12.76 -12.42 11.34
C LYS A 512 -11.91 -13.44 12.07
N ALA A 513 -10.65 -13.09 12.28
CA ALA A 513 -9.78 -13.84 13.17
C ALA A 513 -10.33 -13.75 14.60
N ARG A 514 -10.34 -14.89 15.31
CA ARG A 514 -10.75 -14.92 16.73
C ARG A 514 -9.70 -14.29 17.65
N GLN A 515 -8.45 -14.29 17.22
CA GLN A 515 -7.34 -13.60 17.85
C GLN A 515 -6.80 -12.56 16.87
N PRO A 516 -6.33 -11.38 17.33
CA PRO A 516 -5.72 -10.38 16.45
C PRO A 516 -4.55 -10.97 15.67
N ILE A 517 -4.49 -10.66 14.37
CA ILE A 517 -3.32 -10.97 13.54
C ILE A 517 -2.13 -10.18 14.08
N GLN A 518 -1.02 -10.87 14.36
CA GLN A 518 0.17 -10.22 14.89
C GLN A 518 0.97 -9.59 13.75
N ILE A 519 1.07 -8.26 13.74
CA ILE A 519 1.93 -7.53 12.80
C ILE A 519 3.29 -7.36 13.46
N VAL A 520 4.28 -8.12 13.00
CA VAL A 520 5.65 -8.11 13.50
C VAL A 520 6.46 -7.16 12.63
N ARG A 521 7.05 -6.11 13.23
CA ARG A 521 7.98 -5.23 12.52
C ARG A 521 9.32 -5.94 12.31
N VAL A 522 9.76 -5.96 11.06
CA VAL A 522 11.03 -6.55 10.64
C VAL A 522 11.97 -5.40 10.30
N ASP A 523 12.59 -4.81 11.32
CA ASP A 523 13.58 -3.72 11.14
C ASP A 523 14.97 -4.23 10.75
#